data_AF-A0A5C6AC13-F1
#
_entry.id   AF-A0A5C6AC13-F1
#
_cell.length_a   1.000
_cell.length_b   1.000
_cell.length_c   1.000
_cell.angle_alpha   90.00
_cell.angle_beta   90.00
_cell.angle_gamma   90.00
#
_symmetry.space_group_name_H-M   'P 1'
#
loop_
_entity.id
_entity.type
_entity.pdbx_description
1 polymer ?
#
loop_
_entity_poly.entity_id
_entity_poly.type
_entity_poly.pdbx_seq_one_letter_code
_entity_poly.pdbx_strand_id
1 'polypeptide(L)'
;MNENEELKRGQLRDCWIESLLASAVTPQDHADHVARAMKRINEPEATHVADVTRTSRRSVRWGAIAIAASVLIALSFVLDVDGTSAKAMAAVQRSLHVAAEQMTRKYLLQVQYRSPTGSEPQIDNELYVQGHDRFVLRHPGLLSSSSFWLGKNETDEWVVPPIGPVRIGSDMVLSRWLASHEQLDTPYLHVTTLLTRMSQGYRLDDLSDKEVTLPDGTVVACQHIRAELDVTDEPNAPDTIELWVSRETGMAIRIVVRWNLADGEAGRKSIALTFQTDEPALSDEWFTPEAHYQGRRVIMRIDSLGQPTFERP
;
A
#
# COMPACT_ATOMS: atom_id res chain seq x y z
N MET A 1 -2.44 36.60 5.56
CA MET A 1 -3.03 35.29 5.22
C MET A 1 -3.53 35.43 3.80
N ASN A 2 -3.05 34.59 2.88
CA ASN A 2 -3.19 34.83 1.44
C ASN A 2 -4.56 34.34 0.97
N GLU A 3 -5.29 35.18 0.23
CA GLU A 3 -6.64 34.90 -0.30
C GLU A 3 -6.70 33.59 -1.11
N ASN A 4 -5.55 33.20 -1.70
CA ASN A 4 -5.36 31.97 -2.46
C ASN A 4 -5.31 30.69 -1.57
N GLU A 5 -4.91 30.81 -0.29
CA GLU A 5 -4.95 29.69 0.66
C GLU A 5 -6.35 29.43 1.18
N GLU A 6 -7.15 30.48 1.39
CA GLU A 6 -8.56 30.35 1.78
C GLU A 6 -9.38 29.70 0.66
N LEU A 7 -9.12 30.06 -0.59
CA LEU A 7 -9.79 29.47 -1.75
C LEU A 7 -9.46 27.98 -1.90
N LYS A 8 -8.18 27.59 -1.75
CA LYS A 8 -7.76 26.18 -1.75
C LYS A 8 -8.37 25.39 -0.59
N ARG A 9 -8.45 26.00 0.59
CA ARG A 9 -9.06 25.39 1.78
C ARG A 9 -10.57 25.22 1.60
N GLY A 10 -11.24 26.17 0.93
CA GLY A 10 -12.64 26.07 0.53
C GLY A 10 -12.88 24.91 -0.44
N GLN A 11 -12.08 24.80 -1.49
CA GLN A 11 -12.19 23.71 -2.47
C GLN A 11 -11.95 22.33 -1.85
N LEU A 12 -10.96 22.21 -0.96
CA LEU A 12 -10.72 20.97 -0.21
C LEU A 12 -11.88 20.64 0.74
N ARG A 13 -12.49 21.66 1.36
CA ARG A 13 -13.67 21.49 2.22
C ARG A 13 -14.87 21.01 1.40
N ASP A 14 -15.06 21.55 0.21
CA ASP A 14 -16.19 21.21 -0.66
C ASP A 14 -16.00 19.81 -1.25
N CYS A 15 -14.80 19.43 -1.70
CA CYS A 15 -14.51 18.05 -2.12
C CYS A 15 -14.65 17.04 -0.97
N TRP A 16 -14.30 17.43 0.26
CA TRP A 16 -14.46 16.57 1.44
C TRP A 16 -15.93 16.44 1.87
N ILE A 17 -16.71 17.52 1.82
CA ILE A 17 -18.16 17.51 2.07
C ILE A 17 -18.87 16.70 0.98
N GLU A 18 -18.50 16.85 -0.28
CA GLU A 18 -19.05 16.04 -1.38
C GLU A 18 -18.70 14.57 -1.23
N SER A 19 -17.48 14.23 -0.80
CA SER A 19 -17.08 12.84 -0.50
C SER A 19 -17.87 12.26 0.68
N LEU A 20 -18.11 13.06 1.74
CA LEU A 20 -18.98 12.69 2.86
C LEU A 20 -20.45 12.53 2.46
N LEU A 21 -20.98 13.43 1.62
CA LEU A 21 -22.37 13.38 1.16
C LEU A 21 -22.58 12.24 0.16
N ALA A 22 -21.61 11.95 -0.70
CA ALA A 22 -21.62 10.77 -1.57
C ALA A 22 -21.61 9.47 -0.75
N SER A 23 -20.85 9.42 0.35
CA SER A 23 -20.80 8.27 1.27
C SER A 23 -22.12 8.01 2.02
N ALA A 24 -22.99 9.03 2.14
CA ALA A 24 -24.24 8.93 2.87
C ALA A 24 -25.43 8.45 2.00
N VAL A 25 -25.26 8.28 0.68
CA VAL A 25 -26.39 8.15 -0.27
C VAL A 25 -26.46 6.83 -1.05
N THR A 26 -25.50 5.90 -0.97
CA THR A 26 -25.58 4.66 -1.78
C THR A 26 -25.46 3.35 -0.97
N PRO A 27 -26.59 2.77 -0.51
CA PRO A 27 -26.64 1.42 0.06
C PRO A 27 -26.78 0.28 -0.98
N GLN A 28 -26.60 0.51 -2.28
CA GLN A 28 -27.21 -0.38 -3.29
C GLN A 28 -26.27 -1.29 -4.11
N ASP A 29 -24.95 -1.06 -4.13
CA ASP A 29 -24.04 -1.86 -4.97
C ASP A 29 -23.52 -3.16 -4.32
N HIS A 30 -23.68 -3.32 -3.00
CA HIS A 30 -23.17 -4.51 -2.30
C HIS A 30 -24.05 -5.75 -2.52
N ALA A 31 -25.36 -5.57 -2.68
CA ALA A 31 -26.30 -6.67 -2.89
C ALA A 31 -26.07 -7.37 -4.25
N ASP A 32 -25.80 -6.61 -5.30
CA ASP A 32 -25.59 -7.14 -6.66
C ASP A 32 -24.23 -7.82 -6.84
N HIS A 33 -23.23 -7.43 -6.04
CA HIS A 33 -21.92 -8.06 -6.04
C HIS A 33 -21.94 -9.42 -5.30
N VAL A 34 -22.63 -9.48 -4.16
CA VAL A 34 -22.84 -10.73 -3.40
C VAL A 34 -23.75 -11.69 -4.18
N ALA A 35 -24.79 -11.19 -4.85
CA ALA A 35 -25.65 -12.02 -5.70
C ALA A 35 -24.89 -12.65 -6.88
N ARG A 36 -23.95 -11.91 -7.50
CA ARG A 36 -23.10 -12.43 -8.58
C ARG A 36 -22.07 -13.45 -8.08
N ALA A 37 -21.48 -13.23 -6.91
CA ALA A 37 -20.54 -14.17 -6.29
C ALA A 37 -21.24 -15.49 -5.89
N MET A 38 -22.42 -15.40 -5.28
CA MET A 38 -23.20 -16.58 -4.87
C MET A 38 -23.75 -17.37 -6.07
N LYS A 39 -24.01 -16.72 -7.21
CA LYS A 39 -24.39 -17.39 -8.45
C LYS A 39 -23.25 -18.25 -9.03
N ARG A 40 -22.00 -17.79 -8.96
CA ARG A 40 -20.82 -18.54 -9.44
C ARG A 40 -20.51 -19.78 -8.61
N ILE A 41 -20.81 -19.77 -7.31
CA ILE A 41 -20.55 -20.90 -6.41
C ILE A 41 -21.56 -22.04 -6.63
N ASN A 42 -22.78 -21.71 -7.06
CA ASN A 42 -23.87 -22.68 -7.22
C ASN A 42 -23.99 -23.30 -8.62
N GLU A 43 -23.11 -22.93 -9.57
CA GLU A 43 -23.06 -23.57 -10.88
C GLU A 43 -22.06 -24.75 -10.83
N PRO A 44 -22.52 -26.01 -10.90
CA PRO A 44 -21.62 -27.16 -10.89
C PRO A 44 -20.83 -27.23 -12.21
N GLU A 45 -19.51 -27.15 -12.12
CA GLU A 45 -18.59 -27.39 -13.25
C GLU A 45 -18.85 -28.78 -13.84
N ALA A 46 -19.21 -28.80 -15.13
CA ALA A 46 -19.38 -30.02 -15.90
C ALA A 46 -18.03 -30.74 -16.01
N THR A 47 -17.92 -31.87 -15.33
CA THR A 47 -16.76 -32.76 -15.35
C THR A 47 -16.55 -33.31 -16.77
N HIS A 48 -15.58 -32.76 -17.49
CA HIS A 48 -15.07 -33.38 -18.71
C HIS A 48 -14.11 -34.52 -18.33
N VAL A 49 -14.63 -35.75 -18.34
CA VAL A 49 -13.83 -36.97 -18.23
C VAL A 49 -13.14 -37.21 -19.58
N ALA A 50 -11.84 -36.94 -19.65
CA ALA A 50 -11.00 -37.38 -20.76
C ALA A 50 -10.39 -38.75 -20.40
N ASP A 51 -10.90 -39.77 -21.08
CA ASP A 51 -10.41 -41.14 -21.06
C ASP A 51 -9.12 -41.22 -21.89
N VAL A 52 -8.00 -41.64 -21.28
CA VAL A 52 -6.73 -41.87 -21.99
C VAL A 52 -6.25 -43.29 -21.70
N THR A 53 -6.27 -44.08 -22.77
CA THR A 53 -5.91 -45.49 -22.84
C THR A 53 -4.43 -45.73 -22.57
N ARG A 54 -4.14 -46.74 -21.74
CA ARG A 54 -2.81 -47.31 -21.53
C ARG A 54 -2.34 -48.05 -22.78
N THR A 55 -1.18 -47.68 -23.31
CA THR A 55 -0.36 -48.57 -24.14
C THR A 55 1.10 -48.60 -23.67
N SER A 56 1.75 -49.70 -24.00
CA SER A 56 2.91 -50.31 -23.37
C SER A 56 4.21 -50.08 -24.16
N ARG A 57 5.33 -50.02 -23.43
CA ARG A 57 6.73 -50.23 -23.86
C ARG A 57 7.31 -49.28 -24.92
N ARG A 58 8.28 -48.46 -24.49
CA ARG A 58 9.70 -48.62 -24.83
C ARG A 58 10.58 -47.63 -24.07
N SER A 59 11.64 -48.18 -23.48
CA SER A 59 12.81 -47.48 -22.99
C SER A 59 13.56 -46.78 -24.13
N VAL A 60 14.45 -45.86 -23.72
CA VAL A 60 15.52 -45.20 -24.49
C VAL A 60 15.25 -43.72 -24.83
N ARG A 61 16.11 -42.87 -24.23
CA ARG A 61 16.40 -41.44 -24.51
C ARG A 61 15.51 -40.37 -23.85
N TRP A 62 15.61 -40.27 -22.53
CA TRP A 62 15.23 -39.05 -21.77
C TRP A 62 16.43 -38.18 -21.32
N GLY A 63 17.65 -38.50 -21.78
CA GLY A 63 18.84 -37.70 -21.45
C GLY A 63 19.00 -36.40 -22.25
N ALA A 64 18.32 -36.27 -23.40
CA ALA A 64 18.49 -35.11 -24.29
C ALA A 64 17.52 -33.94 -23.96
N ILE A 65 16.36 -34.22 -23.35
CA ILE A 65 15.36 -33.19 -23.02
C ILE A 65 15.80 -32.39 -21.78
N ALA A 66 16.43 -33.04 -20.80
CA ALA A 66 16.96 -32.36 -19.63
C ALA A 66 18.05 -31.35 -19.99
N ILE A 67 18.95 -31.69 -20.92
CA ILE A 67 20.03 -30.79 -21.36
C ILE A 67 19.46 -29.59 -22.13
N ALA A 68 18.46 -29.80 -23.00
CA ALA A 68 17.83 -28.70 -23.73
C ALA A 68 17.08 -27.72 -22.79
N ALA A 69 16.42 -28.23 -21.75
CA ALA A 69 15.78 -27.40 -20.73
C ALA A 69 16.81 -26.61 -19.89
N SER A 70 17.92 -27.24 -19.49
CA SER A 70 19.02 -26.57 -18.79
C SER A 70 19.67 -25.48 -19.64
N VAL A 71 19.85 -25.73 -20.94
CA VAL A 71 20.41 -24.76 -21.88
C VAL A 71 19.44 -23.60 -22.10
N LEU A 72 18.12 -23.83 -22.15
CA LEU A 72 17.12 -22.77 -22.26
C LEU A 72 17.01 -21.92 -20.98
N ILE A 73 17.11 -22.52 -19.79
CA ILE A 73 17.16 -21.79 -18.52
C ILE A 73 18.47 -21.00 -18.42
N ALA A 74 19.61 -21.59 -18.80
CA ALA A 74 20.87 -20.87 -18.87
C ALA A 74 20.82 -19.75 -19.92
N LEU A 75 20.14 -19.96 -21.07
CA LEU A 75 19.95 -18.92 -22.08
C LEU A 75 19.03 -17.80 -21.59
N SER A 76 18.00 -18.08 -20.79
CA SER A 76 17.15 -17.03 -20.22
C SER A 76 17.92 -16.14 -19.24
N PHE A 77 18.93 -16.67 -18.54
CA PHE A 77 19.86 -15.85 -17.74
C PHE A 77 20.89 -15.10 -18.60
N VAL A 78 21.24 -15.62 -19.79
CA VAL A 78 22.20 -14.98 -20.72
C VAL A 78 21.53 -13.90 -21.60
N LEU A 79 20.20 -13.95 -21.76
CA LEU A 79 19.42 -12.91 -22.44
C LEU A 79 19.15 -11.67 -21.57
N ASP A 80 19.51 -11.70 -20.28
CA ASP A 80 19.61 -10.52 -19.41
C ASP A 80 20.97 -9.82 -19.66
N VAL A 81 21.10 -9.26 -20.87
CA VAL A 81 22.38 -8.84 -21.47
C VAL A 81 23.12 -7.75 -20.66
N ASP A 82 22.43 -7.06 -19.73
CA ASP A 82 23.02 -6.03 -18.86
C ASP A 82 23.04 -6.39 -17.35
N GLY A 83 22.38 -7.48 -16.93
CA GLY A 83 22.27 -7.90 -15.52
C GLY A 83 21.68 -6.84 -14.57
N THR A 84 20.99 -5.84 -15.11
CA THR A 84 20.37 -4.72 -14.40
C THR A 84 19.18 -5.19 -13.59
N SER A 85 18.34 -6.06 -14.16
CA SER A 85 17.18 -6.64 -13.47
C SER A 85 17.60 -7.46 -12.24
N ALA A 86 18.64 -8.30 -12.36
CA ALA A 86 19.16 -9.06 -11.23
C ALA A 86 19.72 -8.16 -10.10
N LYS A 87 20.42 -7.07 -10.44
CA LYS A 87 20.91 -6.08 -9.45
C LYS A 87 19.77 -5.34 -8.76
N ALA A 88 18.77 -4.91 -9.52
CA ALA A 88 17.57 -4.26 -9.00
C ALA A 88 16.81 -5.19 -8.05
N MET A 89 16.59 -6.45 -8.46
CA MET A 89 15.94 -7.47 -7.62
C MET A 89 16.70 -7.70 -6.32
N ALA A 90 18.03 -7.84 -6.37
CA ALA A 90 18.85 -8.00 -5.17
C ALA A 90 18.71 -6.80 -4.22
N ALA A 91 18.59 -5.58 -4.75
CA ALA A 91 18.39 -4.38 -3.95
C ALA A 91 17.00 -4.26 -3.33
N VAL A 92 15.95 -4.68 -4.06
CA VAL A 92 14.59 -4.83 -3.51
C VAL A 92 14.58 -5.87 -2.37
N GLN A 93 15.22 -7.02 -2.56
CA GLN A 93 15.30 -8.07 -1.53
C GLN A 93 16.05 -7.62 -0.27
N ARG A 94 17.17 -6.89 -0.43
CA ARG A 94 17.87 -6.28 0.72
C ARG A 94 16.97 -5.30 1.46
N SER A 95 16.25 -4.45 0.72
CA SER A 95 15.30 -3.49 1.30
C SER A 95 14.17 -4.20 2.05
N LEU A 96 13.67 -5.31 1.51
CA LEU A 96 12.61 -6.10 2.14
C LEU A 96 13.10 -6.71 3.46
N HIS A 97 14.34 -7.21 3.48
CA HIS A 97 14.96 -7.74 4.70
C HIS A 97 15.08 -6.67 5.80
N VAL A 98 15.58 -5.48 5.46
CA VAL A 98 15.71 -4.36 6.41
C VAL A 98 14.35 -3.84 6.87
N ALA A 99 13.37 -3.75 5.96
CA ALA A 99 12.02 -3.30 6.28
C ALA A 99 11.27 -4.28 7.22
N ALA A 100 11.65 -5.55 7.24
CA ALA A 100 11.06 -6.56 8.14
C ALA A 100 11.63 -6.51 9.57
N GLU A 101 12.70 -5.74 9.81
CA GLU A 101 13.26 -5.55 11.15
C GLU A 101 12.25 -4.86 12.09
N GLN A 102 12.27 -5.24 13.37
CA GLN A 102 11.38 -4.72 14.42
C GLN A 102 11.85 -3.36 14.97
N MET A 103 12.36 -2.49 14.10
CA MET A 103 12.74 -1.12 14.44
C MET A 103 11.64 -0.16 13.98
N THR A 104 11.24 0.75 14.86
CA THR A 104 10.26 1.78 14.51
C THR A 104 10.91 2.85 13.65
N ARG A 105 10.31 3.11 12.49
CA ARG A 105 10.76 4.08 11.51
C ARG A 105 9.67 5.10 11.23
N LYS A 106 10.05 6.37 11.18
CA LYS A 106 9.18 7.48 10.82
C LYS A 106 9.38 7.87 9.36
N TYR A 107 8.27 8.00 8.65
CA TYR A 107 8.19 8.41 7.26
C TYR A 107 7.28 9.64 7.10
N LEU A 108 7.65 10.50 6.16
CA LEU A 108 6.74 11.46 5.56
C LEU A 108 5.99 10.75 4.43
N LEU A 109 4.67 10.67 4.55
CA LEU A 109 3.79 10.16 3.51
C LEU A 109 3.10 11.33 2.80
N GLN A 110 3.44 11.55 1.53
CA GLN A 110 2.81 12.56 0.69
C GLN A 110 1.87 11.86 -0.29
N VAL A 111 0.60 12.23 -0.28
CA VAL A 111 -0.40 11.71 -1.21
C VAL A 111 -0.85 12.83 -2.12
N GLN A 112 -0.67 12.65 -3.43
CA GLN A 112 -1.13 13.59 -4.45
C GLN A 112 -2.37 13.02 -5.13
N TYR A 113 -3.42 13.83 -5.21
CA TYR A 113 -4.63 13.51 -5.93
C TYR A 113 -4.75 14.34 -7.21
N ARG A 114 -5.64 13.92 -8.09
CA ARG A 114 -6.15 14.71 -9.21
C ARG A 114 -7.65 14.84 -9.04
N SER A 115 -8.17 16.07 -9.09
CA SER A 115 -9.61 16.32 -9.11
C SER A 115 -10.16 16.27 -10.54
N PRO A 116 -11.48 16.12 -10.73
CA PRO A 116 -12.10 16.20 -12.07
C PRO A 116 -11.82 17.54 -12.77
N THR A 117 -11.61 18.60 -11.98
CA THR A 117 -11.29 19.96 -12.44
C THR A 117 -9.80 20.18 -12.76
N GLY A 118 -8.96 19.15 -12.61
CA GLY A 118 -7.51 19.20 -12.88
C GLY A 118 -6.66 19.80 -11.76
N SER A 119 -7.24 20.12 -10.60
CA SER A 119 -6.45 20.50 -9.43
C SER A 119 -5.71 19.28 -8.88
N GLU A 120 -4.48 19.50 -8.40
CA GLU A 120 -3.64 18.42 -7.87
C GLU A 120 -3.26 18.67 -6.40
N PRO A 121 -4.21 18.54 -5.46
CA PRO A 121 -3.92 18.75 -4.05
C PRO A 121 -2.96 17.67 -3.54
N GLN A 122 -2.05 18.08 -2.67
CA GLN A 122 -1.15 17.19 -1.95
C GLN A 122 -1.49 17.23 -0.46
N ILE A 123 -1.49 16.06 0.17
CA ILE A 123 -1.66 15.89 1.61
C ILE A 123 -0.41 15.23 2.18
N ASP A 124 0.18 15.88 3.16
CA ASP A 124 1.34 15.39 3.89
C ASP A 124 0.87 14.73 5.21
N ASN A 125 1.34 13.52 5.47
CA ASN A 125 0.99 12.71 6.62
C ASN A 125 2.27 12.22 7.31
N GLU A 126 2.16 11.93 8.61
CA GLU A 126 3.23 11.23 9.33
C GLU A 126 2.88 9.75 9.42
N LEU A 127 3.81 8.87 9.08
CA LEU A 127 3.65 7.43 9.16
C LEU A 127 4.76 6.85 10.05
N TYR A 128 4.38 6.06 11.04
CA TYR A 128 5.27 5.29 11.90
C TYR A 128 5.05 3.81 11.58
N VAL A 129 6.11 3.06 11.29
CA VAL A 129 6.04 1.64 10.94
C VAL A 129 7.03 0.86 11.80
N GLN A 130 6.62 -0.29 12.33
CA GLN A 130 7.48 -1.23 13.03
C GLN A 130 7.19 -2.65 12.53
N GLY A 131 8.18 -3.29 11.90
CA GLY A 131 8.00 -4.61 11.31
C GLY A 131 6.93 -4.62 10.22
N HIS A 132 6.08 -5.65 10.20
CA HIS A 132 5.04 -5.88 9.17
C HIS A 132 3.60 -5.63 9.64
N ASP A 133 3.36 -5.66 10.95
CA ASP A 133 2.01 -5.66 11.51
C ASP A 133 1.67 -4.40 12.31
N ARG A 134 2.65 -3.52 12.53
CA ARG A 134 2.46 -2.35 13.39
C ARG A 134 2.70 -1.08 12.60
N PHE A 135 1.66 -0.25 12.51
CA PHE A 135 1.80 1.08 11.95
C PHE A 135 0.84 2.07 12.59
N VAL A 136 1.23 3.35 12.54
CA VAL A 136 0.39 4.49 12.92
C VAL A 136 0.53 5.56 11.86
N LEU A 137 -0.59 6.02 11.34
CA LEU A 137 -0.68 7.17 10.44
C LEU A 137 -1.37 8.32 11.16
N ARG A 138 -0.72 9.49 11.11
CA ARG A 138 -1.32 10.77 11.48
C ARG A 138 -1.74 11.51 10.22
N HIS A 139 -3.04 11.74 10.07
CA HIS A 139 -3.58 12.54 8.98
C HIS A 139 -3.95 13.94 9.49
N PRO A 140 -3.53 15.01 8.79
CA PRO A 140 -3.93 16.37 9.15
C PRO A 140 -5.44 16.54 8.95
N GLY A 141 -6.15 17.00 9.98
CA GLY A 141 -7.57 17.34 9.85
C GLY A 141 -7.77 18.72 9.20
N LEU A 142 -9.03 19.06 8.93
CA LEU A 142 -9.42 20.32 8.27
C LEU A 142 -9.05 21.56 9.09
N LEU A 143 -9.08 21.45 10.42
CA LEU A 143 -8.65 22.50 11.33
C LEU A 143 -7.20 22.26 11.73
N SER A 144 -6.42 23.34 11.84
CA SER A 144 -4.98 23.28 12.14
C SER A 144 -4.62 22.57 13.46
N SER A 145 -5.59 22.41 14.37
CA SER A 145 -5.43 21.69 15.64
C SER A 145 -6.12 20.33 15.66
N SER A 146 -6.72 19.91 14.54
CA SER A 146 -7.38 18.61 14.41
C SER A 146 -6.50 17.68 13.60
N SER A 147 -6.30 16.46 14.08
CA SER A 147 -5.80 15.34 13.30
C SER A 147 -6.66 14.13 13.65
N PHE A 148 -6.79 13.20 12.71
CA PHE A 148 -7.16 11.83 13.09
C PHE A 148 -5.94 10.94 12.99
N TRP A 149 -6.02 9.87 13.75
CA TRP A 149 -5.04 8.81 13.74
C TRP A 149 -5.71 7.54 13.27
N LEU A 150 -4.99 6.77 12.48
CA LEU A 150 -5.34 5.40 12.20
C LEU A 150 -4.11 4.55 12.46
N GLY A 151 -4.33 3.31 12.82
CA GLY A 151 -3.22 2.43 13.07
C GLY A 151 -3.65 0.99 13.14
N LYS A 152 -2.63 0.15 13.23
CA LYS A 152 -2.74 -1.28 13.39
C LYS A 152 -1.65 -1.71 14.34
N ASN A 153 -2.00 -2.65 15.20
CA ASN A 153 -1.05 -3.46 15.94
C ASN A 153 -1.27 -4.95 15.57
N GLU A 154 -0.64 -5.84 16.33
CA GLU A 154 -0.72 -7.29 16.08
C GLU A 154 -2.14 -7.87 16.16
N THR A 155 -3.04 -7.21 16.89
CA THR A 155 -4.38 -7.74 17.20
C THR A 155 -5.51 -6.95 16.56
N ASP A 156 -5.38 -5.63 16.53
CA ASP A 156 -6.46 -4.70 16.23
C ASP A 156 -6.02 -3.64 15.20
N GLU A 157 -6.97 -3.31 14.34
CA GLU A 157 -6.96 -2.07 13.58
C GLU A 157 -7.86 -1.04 14.26
N TRP A 158 -7.45 0.22 14.23
CA TRP A 158 -8.16 1.26 14.95
C TRP A 158 -8.11 2.61 14.24
N VAL A 159 -9.12 3.43 14.55
CA VAL A 159 -9.23 4.82 14.09
C VAL A 159 -9.61 5.70 15.26
N VAL A 160 -8.81 6.73 15.50
CA VAL A 160 -9.05 7.79 16.48
C VAL A 160 -9.42 9.06 15.72
N PRO A 161 -10.72 9.34 15.51
CA PRO A 161 -11.15 10.57 14.86
C PRO A 161 -10.88 11.80 15.75
N PRO A 162 -10.82 13.03 15.20
CA PRO A 162 -10.66 14.24 16.01
C PRO A 162 -11.80 14.39 17.03
N ILE A 163 -13.02 14.01 16.65
CA ILE A 163 -14.23 14.09 17.45
C ILE A 163 -15.00 12.77 17.31
N GLY A 164 -15.55 12.27 18.42
CA GLY A 164 -16.41 11.08 18.44
C GLY A 164 -15.76 9.84 19.08
N PRO A 165 -16.37 8.65 18.94
CA PRO A 165 -15.83 7.43 19.52
C PRO A 165 -14.56 6.96 18.79
N VAL A 166 -13.66 6.34 19.54
CA VAL A 166 -12.54 5.57 19.00
C VAL A 166 -13.11 4.29 18.41
N ARG A 167 -12.71 3.93 17.20
CA ARG A 167 -13.19 2.72 16.51
C ARG A 167 -12.08 1.67 16.53
N ILE A 168 -12.41 0.46 16.93
CA ILE A 168 -11.47 -0.67 17.01
C ILE A 168 -12.12 -1.90 16.37
N GLY A 169 -11.37 -2.68 15.60
CA GLY A 169 -11.79 -4.00 15.14
C GLY A 169 -10.74 -4.65 14.24
N SER A 170 -11.08 -5.75 13.57
CA SER A 170 -10.17 -6.43 12.63
C SER A 170 -10.28 -5.85 11.21
N ASP A 171 -9.36 -6.24 10.31
CA ASP A 171 -9.15 -5.93 8.86
C ASP A 171 -10.24 -5.19 8.04
N MET A 172 -11.51 -5.37 8.41
CA MET A 172 -12.66 -4.67 7.84
C MET A 172 -12.88 -3.26 8.38
N VAL A 173 -12.42 -2.92 9.58
CA VAL A 173 -12.67 -1.60 10.17
C VAL A 173 -11.95 -0.51 9.40
N LEU A 174 -10.64 -0.70 9.20
CA LEU A 174 -9.86 0.25 8.44
C LEU A 174 -10.31 0.24 6.99
N SER A 175 -10.43 -0.94 6.36
CA SER A 175 -10.88 -1.07 4.97
C SER A 175 -12.26 -0.43 4.72
N ARG A 176 -13.23 -0.58 5.62
CA ARG A 176 -14.57 0.03 5.47
C ARG A 176 -14.54 1.53 5.74
N TRP A 177 -13.78 1.96 6.74
CA TRP A 177 -13.59 3.38 7.00
C TRP A 177 -12.92 4.04 5.80
N LEU A 178 -11.91 3.42 5.21
CA LEU A 178 -11.23 3.87 4.01
C LEU A 178 -12.09 3.75 2.75
N ALA A 179 -12.92 2.72 2.61
CA ALA A 179 -13.87 2.64 1.50
C ALA A 179 -14.88 3.79 1.55
N SER A 180 -15.26 4.27 2.74
CA SER A 180 -16.04 5.50 2.90
C SER A 180 -15.22 6.79 2.72
N HIS A 181 -13.89 6.70 2.63
CA HIS A 181 -12.95 7.80 2.44
C HIS A 181 -11.96 7.41 1.32
N GLU A 182 -12.44 7.33 0.06
CA GLU A 182 -11.74 6.86 -1.17
C GLU A 182 -10.29 7.34 -1.34
N GLN A 183 -9.92 8.38 -0.59
CA GLN A 183 -8.62 9.02 -0.55
C GLN A 183 -7.51 8.14 0.07
N LEU A 184 -7.80 7.18 0.96
CA LEU A 184 -6.77 6.57 1.82
C LEU A 184 -6.61 5.04 1.67
N ASP A 185 -6.85 4.48 0.49
CA ASP A 185 -6.67 3.04 0.23
C ASP A 185 -5.29 2.50 0.71
N THR A 186 -5.31 1.54 1.64
CA THR A 186 -4.24 1.13 2.57
C THR A 186 -3.06 0.30 2.06
N PRO A 187 -3.15 -0.52 0.98
CA PRO A 187 -2.08 -1.48 0.69
C PRO A 187 -0.75 -0.81 0.30
N TYR A 188 -0.78 0.51 0.06
CA TYR A 188 0.38 1.32 -0.30
C TYR A 188 0.98 2.11 0.87
N LEU A 189 0.47 1.93 2.09
CA LEU A 189 1.05 2.54 3.30
C LEU A 189 2.22 1.72 3.85
N HIS A 190 2.32 0.44 3.49
CA HIS A 190 3.30 -0.46 4.08
C HIS A 190 4.50 -0.67 3.14
N VAL A 191 5.71 -0.30 3.60
CA VAL A 191 6.95 -0.41 2.81
C VAL A 191 7.18 -1.85 2.34
N THR A 192 7.00 -2.84 3.21
CA THR A 192 7.15 -4.26 2.86
C THR A 192 6.17 -4.72 1.78
N THR A 193 4.93 -4.23 1.79
CA THR A 193 3.93 -4.54 0.75
C THR A 193 4.37 -3.99 -0.61
N LEU A 194 4.85 -2.75 -0.66
CA LEU A 194 5.36 -2.14 -1.90
C LEU A 194 6.56 -2.93 -2.45
N LEU A 195 7.52 -3.27 -1.58
CA LEU A 195 8.69 -4.05 -1.97
C LEU A 195 8.33 -5.47 -2.42
N THR A 196 7.37 -6.11 -1.75
CA THR A 196 6.87 -7.44 -2.14
C THR A 196 6.21 -7.38 -3.53
N ARG A 197 5.37 -6.38 -3.78
CA ARG A 197 4.77 -6.14 -5.11
C ARG A 197 5.83 -5.96 -6.18
N MET A 198 6.82 -5.09 -5.95
CA MET A 198 7.95 -4.90 -6.87
C MET A 198 8.66 -6.23 -7.20
N SER A 199 8.77 -7.14 -6.24
CA SER A 199 9.45 -8.42 -6.44
C SER A 199 8.63 -9.49 -7.18
N GLN A 200 7.32 -9.31 -7.33
CA GLN A 200 6.40 -10.34 -7.83
C GLN A 200 5.59 -9.93 -9.07
N GLY A 201 5.25 -8.65 -9.23
CA GLY A 201 4.31 -8.19 -10.28
C GLY A 201 4.84 -7.09 -11.20
N TYR A 202 6.12 -6.74 -11.07
CA TYR A 202 6.73 -5.63 -11.80
C TYR A 202 8.02 -6.06 -12.48
N ARG A 203 8.28 -5.50 -13.65
CA ARG A 203 9.60 -5.51 -14.27
C ARG A 203 10.48 -4.48 -13.58
N LEU A 204 11.69 -4.87 -13.20
CA LEU A 204 12.63 -4.01 -12.48
C LEU A 204 13.77 -3.54 -13.38
N ASP A 205 14.01 -2.23 -13.35
CA ASP A 205 15.12 -1.56 -14.03
C ASP A 205 16.03 -0.90 -12.99
N ASP A 206 17.32 -1.19 -13.08
CA ASP A 206 18.36 -0.50 -12.29
C ASP A 206 18.74 0.80 -13.02
N LEU A 207 18.50 1.93 -12.37
CA LEU A 207 18.81 3.26 -12.89
C LEU A 207 20.11 3.78 -12.26
N SER A 208 20.62 4.89 -12.81
CA SER A 208 21.82 5.53 -12.27
C SER A 208 21.62 5.95 -10.82
N ASP A 209 22.66 5.76 -10.03
CA ASP A 209 22.69 6.14 -8.62
C ASP A 209 22.35 7.62 -8.42
N LYS A 210 21.69 7.89 -7.30
CA LYS A 210 21.29 9.23 -6.90
C LYS A 210 21.57 9.47 -5.45
N GLU A 211 21.86 10.71 -5.12
CA GLU A 211 21.90 11.17 -3.74
C GLU A 211 20.51 11.66 -3.33
N VAL A 212 20.09 11.27 -2.13
CA VAL A 212 18.84 11.75 -1.51
C VAL A 212 19.20 12.49 -0.24
N THR A 213 18.74 13.74 -0.12
CA THR A 213 18.89 14.54 1.10
C THR A 213 17.69 14.32 2.02
N LEU A 214 17.96 13.85 3.23
CA LEU A 214 16.97 13.67 4.29
C LEU A 214 16.60 15.01 4.95
N PRO A 215 15.49 15.08 5.71
CA PRO A 215 15.05 16.31 6.36
C PRO A 215 16.06 16.93 7.35
N ASP A 216 16.93 16.10 7.93
CA ASP A 216 18.01 16.52 8.85
C ASP A 216 19.25 17.08 8.10
N GLY A 217 19.23 17.07 6.77
CA GLY A 217 20.33 17.50 5.90
C GLY A 217 21.32 16.38 5.55
N THR A 218 21.15 15.17 6.08
CA THR A 218 22.01 14.02 5.77
C THR A 218 21.83 13.62 4.31
N VAL A 219 22.95 13.41 3.60
CA VAL A 219 22.95 12.96 2.19
C VAL A 219 23.23 11.47 2.13
N VAL A 220 22.33 10.71 1.52
CA VAL A 220 22.42 9.25 1.39
C VAL A 220 22.63 8.86 -0.06
N ALA A 221 23.72 8.13 -0.34
CA ALA A 221 23.97 7.55 -1.64
C ALA A 221 23.02 6.36 -1.88
N CYS A 222 22.19 6.46 -2.90
CA CYS A 222 21.12 5.51 -3.17
C CYS A 222 21.28 4.84 -4.54
N GLN A 223 21.03 3.54 -4.58
CA GLN A 223 20.69 2.84 -5.81
C GLN A 223 19.24 3.16 -6.17
N HIS A 224 19.00 3.63 -7.41
CA HIS A 224 17.67 4.03 -7.88
C HIS A 224 17.09 2.91 -8.74
N ILE A 225 15.96 2.36 -8.32
CA ILE A 225 15.26 1.27 -9.00
C ILE A 225 13.93 1.78 -9.49
N ARG A 226 13.58 1.45 -10.73
CA ARG A 226 12.23 1.64 -11.27
C ARG A 226 11.58 0.29 -11.45
N ALA A 227 10.36 0.16 -10.99
CA ALA A 227 9.47 -0.96 -11.23
C ALA A 227 8.34 -0.49 -12.13
N GLU A 228 8.18 -1.12 -13.28
CA GLU A 228 7.07 -0.89 -14.21
C GLU A 228 6.14 -2.09 -14.19
N LEU A 229 4.83 -1.85 -14.14
CA LEU A 229 3.84 -2.89 -14.06
C LEU A 229 3.95 -3.79 -15.31
N ASP A 230 4.12 -5.10 -15.10
CA ASP A 230 4.24 -6.07 -16.19
C ASP A 230 2.91 -6.77 -16.44
N VAL A 231 2.47 -7.60 -15.49
CA VAL A 231 1.17 -8.30 -15.52
C VAL A 231 0.60 -8.39 -14.11
N THR A 232 -0.61 -7.88 -13.91
CA THR A 232 -1.40 -8.15 -12.71
C THR A 232 -2.89 -8.12 -13.01
N ASP A 233 -3.66 -8.97 -12.35
CA ASP A 233 -5.11 -8.95 -12.34
C ASP A 233 -5.66 -7.99 -11.25
N GLU A 234 -4.78 -7.35 -10.49
CA GLU A 234 -5.19 -6.40 -9.44
C GLU A 234 -5.82 -5.14 -10.04
N PRO A 235 -7.11 -4.87 -9.77
CA PRO A 235 -7.72 -3.60 -10.14
C PRO A 235 -7.01 -2.47 -9.37
N ASN A 236 -6.69 -1.38 -10.07
CA ASN A 236 -6.02 -0.19 -9.51
C ASN A 236 -4.58 -0.41 -9.02
N ALA A 237 -3.86 -1.41 -9.53
CA ALA A 237 -2.42 -1.51 -9.32
C ALA A 237 -1.70 -0.26 -9.89
N PRO A 238 -0.66 0.26 -9.22
CA PRO A 238 0.08 1.40 -9.73
C PRO A 238 0.90 0.99 -10.94
N ASP A 239 0.96 1.86 -11.94
CA ASP A 239 1.74 1.63 -13.15
C ASP A 239 3.24 1.60 -12.87
N THR A 240 3.69 2.44 -11.93
CA THR A 240 5.12 2.56 -11.61
C THR A 240 5.37 2.68 -10.12
N ILE A 241 6.46 2.06 -9.67
CA ILE A 241 7.03 2.23 -8.34
C ILE A 241 8.51 2.56 -8.50
N GLU A 242 8.94 3.73 -8.04
CA GLU A 242 10.35 4.09 -7.94
C GLU A 242 10.83 3.93 -6.51
N LEU A 243 12.00 3.34 -6.35
CA LEU A 243 12.60 3.00 -5.06
C LEU A 243 14.04 3.53 -5.01
N TRP A 244 14.38 4.23 -3.94
CA TRP A 244 15.75 4.66 -3.63
C TRP A 244 16.24 3.87 -2.43
N VAL A 245 17.23 3.01 -2.65
CA VAL A 245 17.80 2.11 -1.64
C VAL A 245 19.16 2.61 -1.21
N SER A 246 19.38 2.82 0.08
CA SER A 246 20.70 3.15 0.63
C SER A 246 21.72 2.09 0.23
N ARG A 247 22.83 2.49 -0.39
CA ARG A 247 23.91 1.55 -0.75
C ARG A 247 24.62 0.98 0.47
N GLU A 248 24.66 1.73 1.56
CA GLU A 248 25.34 1.35 2.79
C GLU A 248 24.51 0.35 3.59
N THR A 249 23.24 0.67 3.83
CA THR A 249 22.40 -0.09 4.76
C THR A 249 21.42 -1.03 4.06
N GLY A 250 21.16 -0.83 2.77
CA GLY A 250 20.09 -1.53 2.06
C GLY A 250 18.68 -1.03 2.41
N MET A 251 18.54 0.04 3.19
CA MET A 251 17.24 0.59 3.58
C MET A 251 16.55 1.33 2.44
N ALA A 252 15.22 1.18 2.31
CA ALA A 252 14.40 2.01 1.43
C ALA A 252 14.30 3.44 1.99
N ILE A 253 15.04 4.38 1.38
CA ILE A 253 15.06 5.80 1.77
C ILE A 253 13.84 6.54 1.24
N ARG A 254 13.44 6.24 0.00
CA ARG A 254 12.28 6.84 -0.63
C ARG A 254 11.59 5.82 -1.51
N ILE A 255 10.26 5.84 -1.51
CA ILE A 255 9.42 5.09 -2.44
C ILE A 255 8.41 6.04 -3.05
N VAL A 256 8.28 6.05 -4.37
CA VAL A 256 7.28 6.85 -5.10
C VAL A 256 6.45 5.91 -5.95
N VAL A 257 5.16 5.86 -5.68
CA VAL A 257 4.17 5.05 -6.37
C VAL A 257 3.33 5.98 -7.23
N ARG A 258 3.07 5.63 -8.51
CA ARG A 258 2.23 6.44 -9.40
C ARG A 258 1.18 5.63 -10.12
N TRP A 259 0.03 6.26 -10.34
CA TRP A 259 -1.07 5.80 -11.16
C TRP A 259 -1.24 6.70 -12.38
N ASN A 260 -1.44 6.10 -13.54
CA ASN A 260 -1.80 6.76 -14.78
C ASN A 260 -3.32 6.93 -14.82
N LEU A 261 -3.78 8.06 -14.30
CA LEU A 261 -5.17 8.48 -14.43
C LEU A 261 -5.40 9.01 -15.85
N ALA A 262 -6.50 8.58 -16.48
CA ALA A 262 -6.93 9.09 -17.77
C ALA A 262 -7.24 10.61 -17.69
N ASP A 263 -7.32 11.26 -18.84
CA ASP A 263 -7.66 12.68 -18.90
C ASP A 263 -9.06 12.92 -18.33
N GLY A 264 -9.16 13.83 -17.35
CA GLY A 264 -10.41 14.13 -16.63
C GLY A 264 -10.78 13.13 -15.54
N GLU A 265 -10.02 12.04 -15.37
CA GLU A 265 -10.22 11.09 -14.29
C GLU A 265 -9.71 11.66 -12.95
N ALA A 266 -10.55 11.54 -11.92
CA ALA A 266 -10.20 11.91 -10.57
C ALA A 266 -9.70 10.70 -9.78
N GLY A 267 -8.74 10.93 -8.89
CA GLY A 267 -8.25 9.86 -8.05
C GLY A 267 -6.87 10.14 -7.49
N ARG A 268 -6.28 9.10 -6.90
CA ARG A 268 -4.93 9.13 -6.38
C ARG A 268 -3.93 9.07 -7.54
N LYS A 269 -3.15 10.14 -7.70
CA LYS A 269 -2.14 10.26 -8.76
C LYS A 269 -0.82 9.65 -8.32
N SER A 270 -0.39 9.93 -7.09
CA SER A 270 0.85 9.35 -6.56
C SER A 270 0.90 9.31 -5.04
N ILE A 271 1.71 8.39 -4.52
CA ILE A 271 2.14 8.33 -3.13
C ILE A 271 3.66 8.45 -3.08
N ALA A 272 4.19 9.23 -2.14
CA ALA A 272 5.60 9.24 -1.81
C ALA A 272 5.81 8.95 -0.33
N LEU A 273 6.58 7.91 -0.02
CA LEU A 273 7.09 7.60 1.32
C LEU A 273 8.55 8.05 1.36
N THR A 274 8.89 8.95 2.27
CA THR A 274 10.28 9.40 2.47
C THR A 274 10.68 9.15 3.92
N PHE A 275 11.73 8.36 4.13
CA PHE A 275 12.30 8.12 5.45
C PHE A 275 12.69 9.45 6.11
N GLN A 276 12.39 9.61 7.39
CA GLN A 276 12.81 10.77 8.18
C GLN A 276 13.83 10.38 9.24
N THR A 277 13.50 9.42 10.09
CA THR A 277 14.35 9.01 11.21
C THR A 277 13.94 7.64 11.73
N ASP A 278 14.87 6.97 12.39
CA ASP A 278 14.54 5.87 13.30
C ASP A 278 13.99 6.45 14.61
N GLU A 279 13.05 5.75 15.21
CA GLU A 279 12.38 6.14 16.47
C GLU A 279 12.47 4.98 17.51
N PRO A 280 13.69 4.51 17.87
CA PRO A 280 13.87 3.34 18.73
C PRO A 280 13.37 3.55 20.17
N ALA A 281 13.10 4.80 20.55
CA ALA A 281 12.60 5.15 21.88
C ALA A 281 11.07 5.08 22.01
N LEU A 282 10.33 4.87 20.91
CA LEU A 282 8.87 4.71 20.98
C LEU A 282 8.52 3.37 21.62
N SER A 283 7.65 3.41 22.64
CA SER A 283 7.16 2.21 23.32
C SER A 283 6.18 1.43 22.44
N ASP A 284 5.98 0.15 22.75
CA ASP A 284 4.96 -0.68 22.10
C ASP A 284 3.54 -0.08 22.23
N GLU A 285 3.27 0.63 23.33
CA GLU A 285 2.02 1.35 23.57
C GLU A 285 1.74 2.43 22.51
N TRP A 286 2.77 2.94 21.83
CA TRP A 286 2.60 3.90 20.73
C TRP A 286 1.74 3.36 19.58
N PHE A 287 1.64 2.03 19.43
CA PHE A 287 0.83 1.42 18.37
C PHE A 287 -0.60 1.08 18.82
N THR A 288 -1.01 1.51 20.01
CA THR A 288 -2.37 1.34 20.53
C THR A 288 -3.16 2.64 20.40
N PRO A 289 -4.50 2.59 20.28
CA PRO A 289 -5.28 3.80 20.10
C PRO A 289 -5.18 4.76 21.30
N GLU A 290 -4.95 4.23 22.51
CA GLU A 290 -4.81 4.99 23.76
C GLU A 290 -3.67 6.01 23.72
N ALA A 291 -2.61 5.75 22.97
CA ALA A 291 -1.49 6.68 22.79
C ALA A 291 -1.85 7.95 22.00
N HIS A 292 -3.01 7.95 21.32
CA HIS A 292 -3.37 8.98 20.34
C HIS A 292 -4.59 9.83 20.70
N TYR A 293 -5.15 9.66 21.90
CA TYR A 293 -6.19 10.55 22.42
C TYR A 293 -5.96 10.87 23.89
N GLN A 294 -6.55 11.98 24.33
CA GLN A 294 -6.51 12.40 25.74
C GLN A 294 -7.84 12.13 26.43
N GLY A 295 -7.76 11.80 27.72
CA GLY A 295 -8.93 11.62 28.58
C GLY A 295 -9.74 10.36 28.28
N ARG A 296 -11.00 10.35 28.70
CA ARG A 296 -11.91 9.22 28.48
C ARG A 296 -12.68 9.42 27.18
N ARG A 297 -12.44 8.55 26.20
CA ARG A 297 -13.20 8.46 24.95
C ARG A 297 -14.08 7.20 24.98
N VAL A 298 -15.25 7.27 24.34
CA VAL A 298 -16.08 6.08 24.11
C VAL A 298 -15.37 5.20 23.09
N ILE A 299 -15.30 3.90 23.37
CA ILE A 299 -14.75 2.91 22.44
C ILE A 299 -15.93 2.22 21.74
N MET A 300 -15.87 2.20 20.41
CA MET A 300 -16.78 1.48 19.54
C MET A 300 -16.01 0.32 18.94
N ARG A 301 -16.33 -0.91 19.39
CA ARG A 301 -15.81 -2.13 18.77
C ARG A 301 -16.71 -2.51 17.61
N ILE A 302 -16.11 -2.72 16.45
CA ILE A 302 -16.80 -3.17 15.25
C ILE A 302 -16.39 -4.63 15.07
N ASP A 303 -17.34 -5.54 15.29
CA ASP A 303 -17.09 -6.95 15.07
C ASP A 303 -16.98 -7.28 13.57
N SER A 304 -16.58 -8.51 13.27
CA SER A 304 -16.47 -9.02 11.89
C SER A 304 -17.81 -9.04 11.12
N LEU A 305 -18.94 -8.91 11.82
CA LEU A 305 -20.29 -8.77 11.23
C LEU A 305 -20.68 -7.31 11.00
N GLY A 306 -19.85 -6.36 11.40
CA GLY A 306 -20.08 -4.92 11.26
C GLY A 306 -21.08 -4.33 12.25
N GLN A 307 -21.46 -5.07 13.29
CA GLN A 307 -22.35 -4.57 14.34
C GLN A 307 -21.53 -3.79 15.38
N PRO A 308 -21.86 -2.51 15.64
CA PRO A 308 -21.14 -1.72 16.61
C PRO A 308 -21.54 -2.11 18.04
N THR A 309 -20.55 -2.45 18.87
CA THR A 309 -20.69 -2.60 20.31
C THR A 309 -20.00 -1.42 21.01
N PHE A 310 -20.69 -0.78 21.94
CA PHE A 310 -20.18 0.39 22.66
C PHE A 310 -19.69 -0.01 24.05
N GLU A 311 -18.40 0.24 24.30
CA GLU A 311 -17.82 0.13 25.63
C GLU A 311 -17.77 1.53 26.25
N ARG A 312 -18.43 1.69 27.40
CA ARG A 312 -18.31 2.91 28.19
C ARG A 312 -17.04 2.81 29.03
N PRO A 313 -16.24 3.90 29.10
CA PRO A 313 -15.00 3.93 29.86
C PRO A 313 -15.23 3.86 31.38
#